data_AF-A0A6L6JNV8-F1
#
_entry.id   AF-A0A6L6JNV8-F1
#
_cell.length_a   1.000
_cell.length_b   1.000
_cell.length_c   1.000
_cell.angle_alpha   90.00
_cell.angle_beta   90.00
_cell.angle_gamma   90.00
#
_symmetry.space_group_name_H-M   'P 1'
#
loop_
_entity.id
_entity.type
_entity.pdbx_description
1 polymer ?
#
loop_
_entity_poly.entity_id
_entity_poly.type
_entity_poly.pdbx_seq_one_letter_code
_entity_poly.pdbx_strand_id
1 'polypeptide(L)'
;MSVTTAAFAQQANDLYEELQFLKTFAGQSAEFVKTELGEPTSVVQRENQGGTVEFWIYQDRVRQGTSDKVYRYTQIGIANGFVETLGHTNRDIKSQ
;
A
#
# COMPACT_ATOMS: atom_id res chain seq x y z
N MET A 1 -11.68 16.73 -33.63
CA MET A 1 -10.26 16.58 -33.27
C MET A 1 -10.23 16.10 -31.83
N SER A 2 -9.73 14.88 -31.63
CA SER A 2 -9.75 14.18 -30.36
C SER A 2 -8.80 14.86 -29.36
N VAL A 3 -9.33 15.25 -28.20
CA VAL A 3 -8.50 15.68 -27.07
C VAL A 3 -7.93 14.43 -26.43
N THR A 4 -6.63 14.24 -26.62
CA THR A 4 -5.84 13.12 -26.15
C THR A 4 -5.86 13.06 -24.62
N THR A 5 -6.40 11.99 -24.06
CA THR A 5 -6.21 11.55 -22.68
C THR A 5 -4.76 11.14 -22.48
N ALA A 6 -3.94 12.03 -21.92
CA ALA A 6 -2.62 11.68 -21.42
C ALA A 6 -2.16 12.71 -20.37
N ALA A 7 -2.58 12.52 -19.13
CA ALA A 7 -1.97 13.19 -17.98
C ALA A 7 -2.13 12.36 -16.70
N PHE A 8 -1.62 11.12 -16.72
CA PHE A 8 -1.34 10.37 -15.49
C PHE A 8 0.06 9.80 -15.57
N ALA A 9 1.04 10.70 -15.53
CA ALA A 9 2.44 10.34 -15.33
C ALA A 9 3.09 11.44 -14.49
N GLN A 10 2.71 11.45 -13.22
CA GLN A 10 3.51 12.11 -12.19
C GLN A 10 3.58 11.17 -10.99
N GLN A 11 4.34 10.07 -11.16
CA GLN A 11 4.96 9.38 -10.04
C GLN A 11 5.96 10.34 -9.41
N ALA A 12 5.47 11.21 -8.53
CA ALA A 12 6.31 11.83 -7.53
C ALA A 12 6.37 10.86 -6.34
N ASN A 13 7.58 10.61 -5.86
CA ASN A 13 7.91 9.87 -4.66
C ASN A 13 7.37 10.57 -3.40
N ASP A 14 6.05 10.77 -3.31
CA ASP A 14 5.43 11.35 -2.12
C ASP A 14 5.32 10.24 -1.09
N LEU A 15 6.35 10.18 -0.25
CA LEU A 15 6.31 9.41 0.97
C LEU A 15 5.17 9.93 1.83
N TYR A 16 4.36 9.01 2.34
CA TYR A 16 3.28 9.36 3.25
C TYR A 16 3.81 9.51 4.66
N GLU A 17 3.21 10.43 5.41
CA GLU A 17 3.27 10.40 6.87
C GLU A 17 2.37 9.26 7.39
N GLU A 18 2.70 8.65 8.54
CA GLU A 18 1.99 7.46 9.07
C GLU A 18 0.47 7.66 9.19
N LEU A 19 0.06 8.79 9.78
CA LEU A 19 -1.35 9.12 9.96
C LEU A 19 -2.03 9.48 8.63
N GLN A 20 -1.30 10.09 7.70
CA GLN A 20 -1.82 10.37 6.37
C GLN A 20 -2.07 9.06 5.61
N PHE A 21 -1.11 8.14 5.63
CA PHE A 21 -1.24 6.83 5.02
C PHE A 21 -2.46 6.08 5.55
N LEU A 22 -2.64 6.04 6.88
CA LEU A 22 -3.81 5.44 7.52
C LEU A 22 -5.12 6.06 7.01
N LYS A 23 -5.21 7.39 6.98
CA LYS A 23 -6.43 8.11 6.54
C LYS A 23 -6.72 7.94 5.05
N THR A 24 -5.69 7.83 4.22
CA THR A 24 -5.85 7.65 2.78
C THR A 24 -6.34 6.25 2.45
N PHE A 25 -5.80 5.21 3.10
CA PHE A 25 -6.02 3.82 2.64
C PHE A 25 -6.98 2.98 3.47
N ALA A 26 -7.27 3.31 4.73
CA ALA A 26 -8.18 2.50 5.56
C ALA A 26 -9.58 2.42 4.93
N GLY A 27 -10.10 1.20 4.76
CA GLY A 27 -11.41 0.93 4.16
C GLY A 27 -11.50 1.16 2.65
N GLN A 28 -10.42 1.56 1.98
CA GLN A 28 -10.40 1.73 0.53
C GLN A 28 -10.39 0.39 -0.21
N SER A 29 -10.72 0.42 -1.51
CA SER A 29 -10.66 -0.78 -2.35
C SER A 29 -9.22 -1.13 -2.76
N ALA A 30 -9.01 -2.42 -3.05
CA ALA A 30 -7.77 -2.94 -3.61
C ALA A 30 -7.35 -2.19 -4.91
N GLU A 31 -8.33 -1.85 -5.75
CA GLU A 31 -8.12 -1.12 -7.00
C GLU A 31 -7.62 0.32 -6.76
N PHE A 32 -8.17 1.00 -5.76
CA PHE A 32 -7.71 2.33 -5.36
C PHE A 32 -6.25 2.27 -4.88
N VAL A 33 -5.92 1.29 -4.04
CA VAL A 33 -4.54 1.10 -3.56
C VAL A 33 -3.56 0.92 -4.73
N LYS A 34 -3.90 0.11 -5.73
CA LYS A 34 -3.04 -0.07 -6.92
C LYS A 34 -2.92 1.19 -7.77
N THR A 35 -3.99 1.96 -7.87
CA THR A 35 -4.01 3.22 -8.61
C THR A 35 -3.05 4.24 -7.98
N GLU A 36 -3.06 4.33 -6.65
CA GLU A 36 -2.23 5.28 -5.89
C GLU A 36 -0.79 4.82 -5.68
N LEU A 37 -0.57 3.55 -5.35
CA LEU A 37 0.75 3.03 -4.95
C LEU A 37 1.48 2.24 -6.05
N GLY A 38 0.79 1.94 -7.15
CA GLY A 38 1.24 1.00 -8.17
C GLY A 38 1.12 -0.46 -7.71
N GLU A 39 1.84 -1.35 -8.37
CA GLU A 39 1.85 -2.77 -8.01
C GLU A 39 2.68 -3.03 -6.74
N PRO A 40 2.24 -3.93 -5.86
CA PRO A 40 3.02 -4.34 -4.71
C PRO A 40 4.24 -5.16 -5.11
N THR A 41 5.30 -5.08 -4.30
CA THR A 41 6.51 -5.88 -4.45
C THR A 41 6.24 -7.37 -4.19
N SER A 42 5.25 -7.68 -3.35
CA SER A 42 4.84 -9.06 -3.06
C SER A 42 3.36 -9.11 -2.66
N VAL A 43 2.69 -10.19 -3.06
CA VAL A 43 1.31 -10.50 -2.68
C VAL A 43 1.27 -11.89 -2.07
N VAL A 44 0.72 -12.00 -0.87
CA VAL A 44 0.41 -13.28 -0.22
C VAL A 44 -1.10 -13.41 -0.08
N GLN A 45 -1.69 -14.33 -0.83
CA GLN A 45 -3.12 -14.63 -0.75
C GLN A 45 -3.37 -15.84 0.16
N ARG A 46 -4.46 -15.76 0.93
CA ARG A 46 -4.98 -16.81 1.82
C ARG A 46 -6.50 -16.84 1.73
N GLU A 47 -7.07 -18.03 1.71
CA GLU A 47 -8.52 -18.22 1.83
C GLU A 47 -8.84 -18.74 3.23
N ASN A 48 -9.90 -18.21 3.84
CA ASN A 48 -10.43 -18.70 5.11
C ASN A 48 -11.96 -18.70 5.10
N GLN A 49 -12.58 -19.12 6.20
CA GLN A 49 -14.05 -19.20 6.30
C GLN A 49 -14.77 -17.85 6.11
N GLY A 50 -14.07 -16.72 6.27
CA GLY A 50 -14.58 -15.36 6.09
C GLY A 50 -14.33 -14.76 4.70
N GLY A 51 -13.70 -15.50 3.79
CA GLY A 51 -13.45 -15.08 2.41
C GLY A 51 -11.96 -15.05 2.04
N THR A 52 -11.64 -14.21 1.06
CA THR A 52 -10.27 -14.05 0.55
C THR A 52 -9.56 -12.94 1.31
N VAL A 53 -8.38 -13.25 1.84
CA VAL A 53 -7.49 -12.29 2.49
C VAL A 53 -6.18 -12.22 1.72
N GLU A 54 -5.75 -11.01 1.40
CA GLU A 54 -4.49 -10.73 0.73
C GLU A 54 -3.61 -9.83 1.60
N PHE A 55 -2.31 -10.08 1.59
CA PHE A 55 -1.31 -9.23 2.21
C PHE A 55 -0.39 -8.71 1.13
N TRP A 56 -0.46 -7.40 0.89
CA TRP A 56 0.34 -6.71 -0.12
C TRP A 56 1.50 -5.99 0.54
N ILE A 57 2.71 -6.18 0.03
CA ILE A 57 3.93 -5.56 0.54
C ILE A 57 4.44 -4.53 -0.45
N TYR A 58 4.64 -3.32 0.03
CA TYR A 58 5.30 -2.21 -0.66
C TYR A 58 6.59 -1.85 0.06
N GLN A 59 7.51 -1.20 -0.66
CA GLN A 59 8.76 -0.70 -0.11
C GLN A 59 8.80 0.82 -0.14
N ASP A 60 9.44 1.40 0.87
CA ASP A 60 9.79 2.81 0.94
C ASP A 60 8.60 3.77 0.65
N ARG A 61 7.46 3.52 1.31
CA ARG A 61 6.22 4.32 1.13
C ARG A 61 5.91 5.30 2.26
N VAL A 62 6.40 5.05 3.48
CA VAL A 62 5.94 5.77 4.67
C VAL A 62 7.13 6.24 5.51
N ARG A 63 7.11 7.52 5.93
CA ARG A 63 8.11 8.11 6.84
C ARG A 63 7.83 7.73 8.29
N GLN A 64 8.87 7.77 9.12
CA GLN A 64 8.79 7.47 10.55
C GLN A 64 8.65 8.77 11.35
N GLY A 65 7.47 9.04 11.89
CA GLY A 65 7.16 10.29 12.58
C GLY A 65 7.60 11.51 11.76
N THR A 66 8.17 12.52 12.42
CA THR A 66 8.67 13.74 11.76
C THR A 66 10.12 13.62 11.25
N SER A 67 10.64 12.40 11.07
CA SER A 67 12.03 12.18 10.66
C SER A 67 12.17 11.93 9.17
N ASP A 68 13.39 12.10 8.65
CA ASP A 68 13.72 11.74 7.26
C ASP A 68 13.84 10.22 7.04
N LYS A 69 13.62 9.40 8.08
CA LYS A 69 13.70 7.94 7.97
C LYS A 69 12.43 7.38 7.34
N VAL A 70 12.60 6.42 6.46
CA VAL A 70 11.52 5.71 5.78
C VAL A 70 11.41 4.28 6.32
N TYR A 71 10.20 3.77 6.44
CA TYR A 71 9.99 2.35 6.69
C TYR A 71 10.33 1.54 5.44
N ARG A 72 11.21 0.54 5.61
CA ARG A 72 11.62 -0.36 4.52
C ARG A 72 10.43 -1.08 3.90
N TYR A 73 9.45 -1.48 4.72
CA TYR A 73 8.28 -2.22 4.28
C TYR A 73 6.98 -1.59 4.78
N THR A 74 5.98 -1.60 3.92
CA THR A 74 4.57 -1.28 4.22
C THR A 74 3.70 -2.45 3.81
N GLN A 75 2.93 -2.98 4.74
CA GLN A 75 1.96 -4.04 4.53
C GLN A 75 0.55 -3.47 4.52
N ILE A 76 -0.24 -3.86 3.51
CA ILE A 76 -1.67 -3.60 3.41
C ILE A 76 -2.37 -4.95 3.41
N GLY A 77 -3.16 -5.22 4.44
CA GLY A 77 -4.03 -6.40 4.50
C GLY A 77 -5.40 -6.06 3.94
N ILE A 78 -5.81 -6.81 2.94
CA ILE A 78 -7.07 -6.64 2.21
C ILE A 78 -7.93 -7.86 2.48
N ALA A 79 -9.16 -7.66 2.95
CA ALA A 79 -10.15 -8.72 3.06
C ALA A 79 -11.34 -8.40 2.16
N ASN A 80 -11.76 -9.36 1.35
CA ASN A 80 -12.93 -9.23 0.48
C ASN A 80 -12.87 -7.96 -0.41
N GLY A 81 -11.67 -7.58 -0.86
CA GLY A 81 -11.44 -6.44 -1.75
C GLY A 81 -11.24 -5.08 -1.08
N PHE A 82 -11.32 -4.99 0.26
CA PHE A 82 -11.16 -3.74 1.02
C PHE A 82 -10.02 -3.80 2.02
N VAL A 83 -9.37 -2.66 2.27
CA VAL A 83 -8.27 -2.52 3.23
C VAL A 83 -8.79 -2.62 4.66
N GLU A 84 -8.33 -3.64 5.37
CA GLU A 84 -8.68 -3.91 6.78
C GLU A 84 -7.53 -3.61 7.74
N THR A 85 -6.28 -3.84 7.31
CA THR A 85 -5.10 -3.65 8.17
C THR A 85 -3.98 -2.94 7.44
N LEU A 86 -3.26 -2.10 8.17
CA LEU A 86 -2.10 -1.35 7.67
C LEU A 86 -0.96 -1.48 8.68
N GLY A 87 0.26 -1.67 8.18
CA GLY A 87 1.43 -1.77 9.05
C GLY A 87 2.73 -1.42 8.34
N HIS A 88 3.72 -1.01 9.13
CA HIS A 88 5.05 -0.63 8.64
C HIS A 88 6.14 -1.30 9.48
N THR A 89 7.23 -1.73 8.85
CA THR A 89 8.33 -2.40 9.56
C THR A 89 9.67 -2.23 8.86
N ASN A 90 10.73 -2.25 9.65
CA ASN A 90 12.12 -2.32 9.18
C ASN A 90 12.73 -3.71 9.41
N ARG A 91 11.98 -4.66 9.98
CA ARG A 91 12.45 -6.03 10.20
C ARG A 91 12.62 -6.71 8.86
N ASP A 92 13.75 -7.39 8.68
CA ASP A 92 13.97 -8.22 7.49
C ASP A 92 12.95 -9.36 7.45
N ILE A 93 12.25 -9.48 6.32
CA ILE A 93 11.22 -10.50 6.09
C ILE A 93 11.85 -11.89 5.84
N LYS A 94 13.19 -12.00 5.79
CA LYS A 94 13.90 -13.29 5.76
C LYS A 94 13.87 -13.97 7.13
N SER A 95 12.71 -14.46 7.56
CA SER A 95 12.52 -15.51 8.58
C SER A 95 11.02 -15.73 8.77
N GLN A 96 10.41 -16.63 8.00
CA GLN A 96 9.61 -17.78 8.44
C GLN A 96 9.32 -18.67 7.23
#